data_AF-A0A1F5K0S6-F1
#
_entry.id   AF-A0A1F5K0S6-F1
#
_cell.length_a   1.000
_cell.length_b   1.000
_cell.length_c   1.000
_cell.angle_alpha   90.00
_cell.angle_beta   90.00
_cell.angle_gamma   90.00
#
_symmetry.space_group_name_H-M   'P 1'
#
loop_
_entity.id
_entity.type
_entity.pdbx_description
1 polymer ?
#
loop_
_entity_poly.entity_id
_entity_poly.type
_entity_poly.pdbx_seq_one_letter_code
_entity_poly.pdbx_strand_id
1 'polypeptide(L)'
;MIKKVLWVIFVLGLIYILLPGPSKIKDFAPIPDSTKSNLDGDTWQNPNIVAYFSDFKRQDITQFYRMQLEDKYFFGKFIPPIRLNHPPETAYVYIRDQQESTFLEEYIYPFRESLYVNGYEPAVENKMFKKPSNFVGDHVWYEELPYNSKATLRFYPSNPVSRVIIYLSVWAAAIALFRLYRKAL
;
A
#
# COMPACT_ATOMS: atom_id res chain seq x y z
N MET A 1 -29.41 -10.06 -24.02
CA MET A 1 -28.92 -8.88 -23.28
C MET A 1 -27.71 -9.21 -22.40
N ILE A 2 -27.75 -10.31 -21.63
CA ILE A 2 -26.67 -10.67 -20.69
C ILE A 2 -25.27 -10.81 -21.32
N LYS A 3 -25.15 -11.39 -22.52
CA LYS A 3 -23.87 -11.48 -23.24
C LYS A 3 -23.27 -10.12 -23.57
N LYS A 4 -24.11 -9.13 -23.94
CA LYS A 4 -23.66 -7.77 -24.23
C LYS A 4 -23.15 -7.09 -22.95
N VAL A 5 -23.86 -7.27 -21.84
CA VAL A 5 -23.45 -6.75 -20.52
C VAL A 5 -22.10 -7.34 -20.09
N LEU A 6 -21.94 -8.66 -20.17
CA LEU A 6 -20.67 -9.32 -19.84
C LEU A 6 -19.52 -8.84 -20.72
N TRP A 7 -19.78 -8.63 -22.01
CA TRP A 7 -18.77 -8.11 -22.93
C TRP A 7 -18.37 -6.66 -22.59
N VAL A 8 -19.33 -5.81 -22.21
CA VAL A 8 -19.04 -4.44 -21.74
C VAL A 8 -18.21 -4.47 -20.46
N ILE A 9 -18.56 -5.31 -19.47
CA ILE A 9 -17.77 -5.48 -18.23
C ILE A 9 -16.36 -5.97 -18.55
N PHE A 10 -16.22 -6.91 -19.50
CA PHE A 10 -14.93 -7.41 -19.96
C PHE A 10 -14.08 -6.28 -20.56
N VAL A 11 -14.65 -5.46 -21.45
CA VAL A 11 -13.90 -4.38 -22.09
C VAL A 11 -13.54 -3.28 -21.09
N LEU A 12 -14.46 -2.88 -20.20
CA LEU A 12 -14.18 -1.89 -19.16
C LEU A 12 -13.10 -2.38 -18.18
N GLY A 13 -13.15 -3.66 -17.77
CA GLY A 13 -12.12 -4.24 -16.92
C GLY A 13 -10.76 -4.34 -17.61
N LEU A 14 -10.74 -4.66 -18.91
CA LEU A 14 -9.51 -4.68 -19.69
C LEU A 14 -8.89 -3.28 -19.81
N ILE A 15 -9.70 -2.25 -20.05
CA ILE A 15 -9.25 -0.85 -20.04
C ILE A 15 -8.67 -0.51 -18.66
N TYR A 16 -9.39 -0.84 -17.58
CA TYR A 16 -8.98 -0.57 -16.21
C TYR A 16 -7.58 -1.15 -15.86
N ILE A 17 -7.29 -2.40 -16.24
CA ILE A 17 -5.99 -3.00 -15.94
C ILE A 17 -4.84 -2.46 -16.79
N LEU A 18 -5.14 -1.97 -18.00
CA LEU A 18 -4.17 -1.42 -18.96
C LEU A 18 -3.86 0.06 -18.74
N LEU A 19 -4.67 0.76 -17.94
CA LEU A 19 -4.39 2.15 -17.60
C LEU A 19 -2.97 2.28 -16.99
N PRO A 20 -2.26 3.39 -17.26
CA PRO A 20 -1.00 3.67 -16.61
C PRO A 20 -1.20 3.90 -15.10
N GLY A 21 -0.12 3.74 -14.35
CA GLY A 21 -0.08 3.88 -12.90
C GLY A 21 1.36 4.08 -12.41
N PRO A 22 1.56 4.20 -11.08
CA PRO A 22 2.89 4.26 -10.50
C PRO A 22 3.64 2.96 -10.77
N SER A 23 4.93 3.09 -11.05
CA SER A 23 5.80 1.97 -11.42
C SER A 23 6.88 1.70 -10.38
N LYS A 24 7.22 2.73 -9.58
CA LYS A 24 8.30 2.68 -8.59
C LYS A 24 7.89 3.43 -7.34
N ILE A 25 8.49 3.06 -6.21
CA ILE A 25 8.27 3.78 -4.94
C ILE A 25 8.71 5.26 -5.01
N LYS A 26 9.65 5.59 -5.91
CA LYS A 26 10.12 6.97 -6.12
C LYS A 26 9.06 7.89 -6.73
N ASP A 27 7.97 7.32 -7.26
CA ASP A 27 6.86 8.10 -7.80
C ASP A 27 6.05 8.76 -6.67
N PHE A 28 6.18 8.27 -5.42
CA PHE A 28 5.52 8.84 -4.25
C PHE A 28 6.41 9.93 -3.61
N ALA A 29 5.82 11.11 -3.40
CA ALA A 29 6.45 12.23 -2.74
C ALA A 29 6.72 11.94 -1.24
N PRO A 30 7.80 12.50 -0.68
CA PRO A 30 8.05 12.45 0.75
C PRO A 30 6.95 13.16 1.54
N ILE A 31 6.79 12.80 2.82
CA ILE A 31 5.94 13.56 3.74
C ILE A 31 6.50 14.99 3.85
N PRO A 32 5.67 16.04 3.90
CA PRO A 32 6.14 17.40 4.18
C PRO A 32 6.94 17.45 5.48
N ASP A 33 7.99 18.27 5.51
CA ASP A 33 8.84 18.48 6.69
C ASP A 33 9.41 17.17 7.30
N SER A 34 9.69 16.18 6.45
CA SER A 34 10.23 14.89 6.86
C SER A 34 11.69 14.70 6.45
N THR A 35 12.42 13.94 7.27
CA THR A 35 13.79 13.51 6.97
C THR A 35 13.77 12.09 6.42
N LYS A 36 14.41 11.89 5.27
CA LYS A 36 14.51 10.58 4.65
C LYS A 36 15.49 9.69 5.40
N SER A 37 15.06 8.48 5.74
CA SER A 37 15.89 7.52 6.47
C SER A 37 16.96 6.90 5.56
N ASN A 38 18.21 6.91 6.05
CA ASN A 38 19.33 6.18 5.47
C ASN A 38 19.72 4.94 6.31
N LEU A 39 18.88 4.53 7.26
CA LEU A 39 19.13 3.33 8.07
C LEU A 39 19.14 2.06 7.20
N ASP A 40 19.84 1.05 7.69
CA ASP A 40 19.85 -0.28 7.07
C ASP A 40 18.44 -0.84 6.97
N GLY A 41 18.14 -1.45 5.82
CA GLY A 41 16.87 -2.06 5.45
C GLY A 41 15.82 -1.07 4.92
N ASP A 42 16.08 0.23 4.96
CA ASP A 42 15.16 1.26 4.45
C ASP A 42 15.48 1.60 2.97
N THR A 43 15.76 2.87 2.70
CA THR A 43 15.74 3.51 1.37
C THR A 43 16.78 2.98 0.39
N TRP A 44 18.00 2.69 0.87
CA TRP A 44 19.14 2.44 -0.03
C TRP A 44 19.32 0.96 -0.38
N GLN A 45 18.94 0.06 0.54
CA GLN A 45 19.08 -1.38 0.34
C GLN A 45 17.96 -1.96 -0.52
N ASN A 46 16.72 -1.51 -0.32
CA ASN A 46 15.57 -2.04 -1.04
C ASN A 46 14.94 -0.97 -1.97
N PRO A 47 14.99 -1.15 -3.30
CA PRO A 47 14.50 -0.14 -4.24
C PRO A 47 12.99 0.07 -4.22
N ASN A 48 12.23 -0.80 -3.53
CA ASN A 48 10.78 -0.70 -3.38
C ASN A 48 10.35 -0.18 -2.00
N ILE A 49 11.31 0.13 -1.12
CA ILE A 49 11.06 0.65 0.22
C ILE A 49 11.58 2.08 0.33
N VAL A 50 10.86 2.92 1.04
CA VAL A 50 11.36 4.22 1.49
C VAL A 50 10.82 4.51 2.87
N ALA A 51 11.64 5.13 3.72
CA ALA A 51 11.22 5.53 5.05
C ALA A 51 11.52 7.00 5.32
N TYR A 52 10.67 7.61 6.13
CA TYR A 52 10.71 9.02 6.50
C TYR A 52 10.45 9.18 7.99
N PHE A 53 11.22 10.05 8.63
CA PHE A 53 10.98 10.53 9.99
C PHE A 53 10.21 11.84 9.92
N SER A 54 9.11 11.96 10.66
CA SER A 54 8.23 13.12 10.60
C SER A 54 7.48 13.30 11.91
N ASP A 55 6.87 14.48 12.08
CA ASP A 55 6.00 14.75 13.22
C ASP A 55 4.53 14.39 13.00
N PHE A 56 4.23 13.78 11.85
CA PHE A 56 2.88 13.43 11.44
C PHE A 56 2.38 12.21 12.22
N LYS A 57 1.07 12.17 12.47
CA LYS A 57 0.42 11.03 13.12
C LYS A 57 -0.13 10.06 12.08
N ARG A 58 -0.55 8.88 12.51
CA ARG A 58 -1.16 7.84 11.69
C ARG A 58 -2.16 8.38 10.67
N GLN A 59 -3.12 9.18 11.12
CA GLN A 59 -4.19 9.71 10.26
C GLN A 59 -3.61 10.57 9.12
N ASP A 60 -2.64 11.43 9.43
CA ASP A 60 -2.00 12.30 8.45
C ASP A 60 -1.15 11.49 7.46
N ILE A 61 -0.35 10.54 7.95
CA ILE A 61 0.51 9.67 7.13
C ILE A 61 -0.34 8.83 6.16
N THR A 62 -1.33 8.13 6.71
CA THR A 62 -2.19 7.20 5.95
C THR A 62 -3.02 7.96 4.91
N GLN A 63 -3.64 9.08 5.31
CA GLN A 63 -4.39 9.93 4.38
C GLN A 63 -3.50 10.52 3.29
N PHE A 64 -2.31 11.01 3.63
CA PHE A 64 -1.38 11.59 2.67
C PHE A 64 -1.00 10.58 1.58
N TYR A 65 -0.61 9.36 1.96
CA TYR A 65 -0.22 8.34 0.99
C TYR A 65 -1.39 7.72 0.23
N ARG A 66 -2.57 7.65 0.84
CA ARG A 66 -3.80 7.27 0.13
C ARG A 66 -4.10 8.27 -1.00
N MET A 67 -4.10 9.56 -0.68
CA MET A 67 -4.36 10.63 -1.65
C MET A 67 -3.30 10.66 -2.75
N GLN A 68 -2.03 10.43 -2.40
CA GLN A 68 -0.98 10.31 -3.41
C GLN A 68 -1.23 9.16 -4.37
N LEU A 69 -1.65 7.99 -3.88
CA LEU A 69 -1.97 6.85 -4.74
C LEU A 69 -3.19 7.16 -5.62
N GLU A 70 -4.23 7.79 -5.08
CA GLU A 70 -5.40 8.26 -5.83
C GLU A 70 -4.98 9.18 -6.99
N ASP A 71 -4.10 10.15 -6.72
CA ASP A 71 -3.62 11.11 -7.72
C ASP A 71 -2.73 10.48 -8.81
N LYS A 72 -2.21 9.26 -8.60
CA LYS A 72 -1.48 8.52 -9.65
C LYS A 72 -2.38 7.90 -10.70
N TYR A 73 -3.70 7.85 -10.49
CA TYR A 73 -4.64 7.33 -11.47
C TYR A 73 -5.66 8.37 -11.88
N PHE A 74 -5.95 8.39 -13.17
CA PHE A 74 -7.02 9.23 -13.72
C PHE A 74 -8.36 9.00 -13.03
N PHE A 75 -8.69 7.74 -12.69
CA PHE A 75 -9.93 7.40 -12.02
C PHE A 75 -9.85 7.48 -10.49
N GLY A 76 -8.68 7.72 -9.90
CA GLY A 76 -8.49 7.59 -8.45
C GLY A 76 -9.34 8.55 -7.64
N LYS A 77 -9.66 9.72 -8.22
CA LYS A 77 -10.58 10.71 -7.61
C LYS A 77 -12.05 10.25 -7.57
N PHE A 78 -12.44 9.32 -8.44
CA PHE A 78 -13.80 8.79 -8.51
C PHE A 78 -13.91 7.43 -7.82
N ILE A 79 -12.83 6.64 -7.85
CA ILE A 79 -12.76 5.31 -7.28
C ILE A 79 -11.52 5.28 -6.37
N PRO A 80 -11.69 5.53 -5.06
CA PRO A 80 -10.58 5.48 -4.12
C PRO A 80 -10.02 4.05 -4.01
N PRO A 81 -8.75 3.89 -3.63
CA PRO A 81 -8.17 2.58 -3.40
C PRO A 81 -8.87 1.89 -2.23
N ILE A 82 -8.95 0.56 -2.29
CA ILE A 82 -9.47 -0.23 -1.18
C ILE A 82 -8.43 -0.17 -0.06
N ARG A 83 -8.87 0.23 1.14
CA ARG A 83 -8.03 0.20 2.35
C ARG A 83 -8.18 -1.13 3.06
N LEU A 84 -7.08 -1.84 3.23
CA LEU A 84 -6.98 -3.03 4.08
C LEU A 84 -6.11 -2.68 5.29
N ASN A 85 -6.62 -2.96 6.50
CA ASN A 85 -5.86 -2.74 7.72
C ASN A 85 -5.30 -4.08 8.19
N HIS A 86 -3.98 -4.14 8.37
CA HIS A 86 -3.27 -5.34 8.79
C HIS A 86 -2.85 -5.20 10.26
N PRO A 87 -2.71 -6.32 11.00
CA PRO A 87 -2.09 -6.28 12.32
C PRO A 87 -0.65 -5.75 12.20
N PRO A 88 -0.23 -4.77 13.03
CA PRO A 88 1.11 -4.18 12.96
C PRO A 88 2.21 -5.22 13.16
N GLU A 89 1.93 -6.29 13.90
CA GLU A 89 2.86 -7.40 14.11
C GLU A 89 3.23 -8.11 12.81
N THR A 90 2.41 -8.01 11.75
CA THR A 90 2.71 -8.62 10.45
C THR A 90 3.60 -7.75 9.55
N ALA A 91 4.03 -6.58 10.02
CA ALA A 91 4.90 -5.68 9.27
C ALA A 91 6.23 -6.34 8.83
N TYR A 92 6.72 -7.32 9.59
CA TYR A 92 7.93 -8.05 9.19
C TYR A 92 7.75 -8.85 7.89
N VAL A 93 6.53 -9.34 7.61
CA VAL A 93 6.21 -10.07 6.38
C VAL A 93 6.08 -9.11 5.21
N TYR A 94 5.35 -8.01 5.42
CA TYR A 94 4.91 -7.14 4.33
C TYR A 94 5.86 -5.99 4.01
N ILE A 95 6.68 -5.54 4.95
CA ILE A 95 7.59 -4.39 4.80
C ILE A 95 9.04 -4.85 4.76
N ARG A 96 9.59 -5.31 5.89
CA ARG A 96 10.98 -5.82 6.00
C ARG A 96 11.17 -6.51 7.35
N ASP A 97 12.19 -7.36 7.45
CA ASP A 97 12.55 -7.99 8.72
C ASP A 97 12.80 -6.95 9.82
N GLN A 98 12.36 -7.28 11.05
CA GLN A 98 12.49 -6.42 12.23
C GLN A 98 11.84 -5.03 12.11
N GLN A 99 10.80 -4.89 11.27
CA GLN A 99 10.06 -3.64 11.18
C GLN A 99 9.22 -3.39 12.45
N GLU A 100 9.58 -2.33 13.18
CA GLU A 100 8.74 -1.77 14.25
C GLU A 100 7.50 -1.09 13.67
N SER A 101 6.34 -1.30 14.29
CA SER A 101 5.07 -0.81 13.78
C SER A 101 4.05 -0.62 14.88
N THR A 102 3.34 0.50 14.84
CA THR A 102 2.08 0.72 15.57
C THR A 102 0.87 0.61 14.65
N PHE A 103 1.05 0.77 13.34
CA PHE A 103 0.03 0.50 12.34
C PHE A 103 0.61 0.04 11.01
N LEU A 104 -0.18 -0.76 10.29
CA LEU A 104 0.10 -1.21 8.93
C LEU A 104 -1.18 -1.16 8.10
N GLU A 105 -1.18 -0.32 7.06
CA GLU A 105 -2.29 -0.20 6.12
C GLU A 105 -1.82 -0.54 4.71
N GLU A 106 -2.70 -1.13 3.93
CA GLU A 106 -2.51 -1.44 2.53
C GLU A 106 -3.57 -0.71 1.70
N TYR A 107 -3.13 -0.08 0.61
CA TYR A 107 -3.98 0.56 -0.37
C TYR A 107 -3.85 -0.18 -1.70
N ILE A 108 -4.95 -0.77 -2.15
CA ILE A 108 -4.95 -1.66 -3.32
C ILE A 108 -5.98 -1.24 -4.36
N TYR A 109 -5.56 -1.33 -5.62
CA TYR A 109 -6.43 -1.41 -6.77
C TYR A 109 -6.47 -2.85 -7.28
N PRO A 110 -7.61 -3.56 -7.22
CA PRO A 110 -7.69 -4.98 -7.57
C PRO A 110 -7.09 -5.28 -8.95
N PHE A 111 -6.38 -6.41 -9.10
CA PHE A 111 -5.65 -6.77 -10.33
C PHE A 111 -4.54 -5.80 -10.75
N ARG A 112 -4.16 -4.83 -9.90
CA ARG A 112 -3.09 -3.86 -10.18
C ARG A 112 -2.05 -3.89 -9.07
N GLU A 113 -1.58 -2.74 -8.62
CA GLU A 113 -0.52 -2.62 -7.62
C GLU A 113 -1.07 -2.44 -6.21
N SER A 114 -0.19 -2.61 -5.23
CA SER A 114 -0.48 -2.44 -3.81
C SER A 114 0.59 -1.55 -3.17
N LEU A 115 0.15 -0.60 -2.34
CA LEU A 115 1.00 0.28 -1.55
C LEU A 115 0.78 -0.03 -0.07
N TYR A 116 1.83 -0.47 0.61
CA TYR A 116 1.82 -0.63 2.06
C TYR A 116 2.37 0.63 2.71
N VAL A 117 1.65 1.11 3.70
CA VAL A 117 1.97 2.26 4.54
C VAL A 117 2.06 1.77 5.97
N ASN A 118 3.29 1.69 6.44
CA ASN A 118 3.61 1.34 7.81
C ASN A 118 4.01 2.59 8.58
N GLY A 119 3.63 2.67 9.85
CA GLY A 119 4.17 3.68 10.73
C GLY A 119 4.43 3.14 12.13
N TYR A 120 5.42 3.77 12.75
CA TYR A 120 5.81 3.54 14.13
C TYR A 120 5.74 4.86 14.90
N GLU A 121 5.04 4.83 16.03
CA GLU A 121 4.80 5.96 16.92
C GLU A 121 5.13 5.52 18.36
N PRO A 122 6.32 5.84 18.89
CA PRO A 122 6.74 5.36 20.21
C PRO A 122 5.77 5.78 21.32
N ALA A 123 5.24 7.00 21.25
CA ALA A 123 4.22 7.48 22.19
C ALA A 123 2.95 6.62 22.21
N VAL A 124 2.55 6.05 21.07
CA VAL A 124 1.38 5.15 20.99
C VAL A 124 1.73 3.76 21.50
N GLU A 125 2.91 3.25 21.15
CA GLU A 125 3.42 2.00 21.69
C GLU A 125 3.48 2.04 23.23
N ASN A 126 4.11 3.07 23.80
CA ASN A 126 4.25 3.23 25.24
C ASN A 126 2.90 3.23 25.96
N LYS A 127 1.90 3.92 25.38
CA LYS A 127 0.52 3.91 25.90
C LYS A 127 -0.13 2.53 25.81
N MET A 128 0.04 1.81 24.70
CA MET A 128 -0.52 0.48 24.50
C MET A 128 0.04 -0.54 25.51
N PHE A 129 1.33 -0.45 25.81
CA PHE A 129 2.01 -1.35 26.74
C PHE A 129 2.10 -0.83 28.19
N LYS A 130 1.47 0.32 28.49
CA LYS A 130 1.51 0.97 29.82
C LYS A 130 2.94 1.23 30.32
N LYS A 131 3.86 1.53 29.41
CA LYS A 131 5.24 1.93 29.72
C LYS A 131 5.23 3.39 30.21
N PRO A 132 6.16 3.78 31.11
CA PRO A 132 6.32 5.18 31.48
C PRO A 132 6.66 6.02 30.25
N SER A 133 5.88 7.06 29.99
CA SER A 133 6.07 7.99 28.88
C SER A 133 6.97 9.13 29.34
N ASN A 134 8.04 9.38 28.58
CA ASN A 134 8.96 10.49 28.76
C ASN A 134 9.38 11.02 27.39
N PHE A 135 9.89 12.25 27.33
CA PHE A 135 10.25 12.88 26.05
C PHE A 135 11.22 12.01 25.23
N VAL A 136 12.22 11.42 25.87
CA VAL A 136 13.21 10.57 25.17
C VAL A 136 12.58 9.30 24.58
N GLY A 137 11.68 8.64 25.30
CA GLY A 137 11.07 7.37 24.89
C GLY A 137 9.83 7.51 24.01
N ASP A 138 9.24 8.69 23.93
CA ASP A 138 8.06 8.96 23.10
C ASP A 138 8.39 9.42 21.67
N HIS A 139 9.68 9.68 21.38
CA HIS A 139 10.15 10.14 20.08
C HIS A 139 11.14 9.14 19.47
N VAL A 140 11.16 9.10 18.14
CA VAL A 140 12.18 8.42 17.36
C VAL A 140 13.33 9.39 17.13
N TRP A 141 14.54 8.99 17.51
CA TRP A 141 15.73 9.83 17.36
C TRP A 141 16.47 9.47 16.09
N TYR A 142 16.71 10.47 15.24
CA TYR A 142 17.50 10.32 14.02
C TYR A 142 18.39 11.55 13.82
N GLU A 143 19.71 11.35 13.68
CA GLU A 143 20.69 12.45 13.53
C GLU A 143 20.53 13.55 14.61
N GLU A 144 20.36 13.15 15.87
CA GLU A 144 20.17 14.02 17.06
C GLU A 144 18.84 14.82 17.09
N LEU A 145 17.97 14.63 16.10
CA LEU A 145 16.64 15.25 16.05
C LEU A 145 15.55 14.28 16.53
N PRO A 146 14.63 14.74 17.39
CA PRO A 146 13.47 13.97 17.80
C PRO A 146 12.35 14.10 16.76
N TYR A 147 11.73 12.98 16.41
CA TYR A 147 10.55 12.91 15.55
C TYR A 147 9.42 12.14 16.23
N ASN A 148 8.17 12.54 16.02
CA ASN A 148 7.03 11.82 16.61
C ASN A 148 6.82 10.42 16.00
N SER A 149 7.18 10.25 14.72
CA SER A 149 6.91 9.01 14.01
C SER A 149 7.94 8.68 12.93
N LYS A 150 8.01 7.39 12.59
CA LYS A 150 8.69 6.89 11.41
C LYS A 150 7.66 6.24 10.49
N ALA A 151 7.50 6.77 9.29
CA ALA A 151 6.69 6.17 8.23
C ALA A 151 7.59 5.33 7.30
N THR A 152 7.20 4.09 7.02
CA THR A 152 7.89 3.23 6.05
C THR A 152 6.90 2.77 4.99
N LEU A 153 7.24 3.00 3.74
CA LEU A 153 6.41 2.60 2.60
C LEU A 153 7.04 1.42 1.90
N ARG A 154 6.21 0.51 1.42
CA ARG A 154 6.63 -0.50 0.46
C ARG A 154 5.64 -0.57 -0.69
N PHE A 155 6.16 -0.45 -1.91
CA PHE A 155 5.35 -0.51 -3.13
C PHE A 155 5.55 -1.84 -3.85
N TYR A 156 4.45 -2.49 -4.20
CA TYR A 156 4.45 -3.73 -4.98
C TYR A 156 3.95 -3.43 -6.40
N PRO A 157 4.88 -3.12 -7.34
CA PRO A 157 4.51 -2.92 -8.73
C PRO A 157 4.07 -4.25 -9.34
N SER A 158 3.04 -4.20 -10.19
CA SER A 158 2.68 -5.34 -11.03
C SER A 158 2.98 -5.09 -12.50
N ASN A 159 3.45 -6.10 -13.20
CA ASN A 159 3.76 -6.01 -14.63
C ASN A 159 2.45 -5.95 -15.45
N PRO A 160 2.27 -4.98 -16.37
CA PRO A 160 1.08 -4.88 -17.22
C PRO A 160 0.73 -6.18 -17.97
N VAL A 161 1.73 -6.91 -18.46
CA VAL A 161 1.54 -8.19 -19.16
C VAL A 161 0.95 -9.22 -18.20
N SER A 162 1.49 -9.33 -16.99
CA SER A 162 0.96 -10.23 -15.96
C SER A 162 -0.48 -9.88 -15.59
N ARG A 163 -0.84 -8.59 -15.48
CA ARG A 163 -2.22 -8.15 -15.22
C ARG A 163 -3.18 -8.64 -16.30
N VAL A 164 -2.79 -8.50 -17.57
CA VAL A 164 -3.60 -8.96 -18.72
C VAL A 164 -3.76 -10.48 -18.69
N ILE A 165 -2.68 -11.22 -18.48
CA ILE A 165 -2.73 -12.70 -18.42
C ILE A 165 -3.65 -13.16 -17.29
N ILE A 166 -3.50 -12.60 -16.08
CA ILE A 166 -4.33 -12.95 -14.92
C ILE A 166 -5.80 -12.61 -15.22
N TYR A 167 -6.07 -11.43 -15.76
CA TYR A 167 -7.42 -11.00 -16.11
C TYR A 167 -8.09 -11.94 -17.12
N LEU A 168 -7.40 -12.28 -18.22
CA LEU A 168 -7.89 -13.23 -19.21
C LEU A 168 -8.10 -14.62 -18.60
N SER A 169 -7.22 -15.05 -17.71
CA SER A 169 -7.30 -16.35 -17.02
C SER A 169 -8.53 -16.43 -16.11
N VAL A 170 -8.83 -15.35 -15.37
CA VAL A 170 -10.04 -15.27 -14.53
C VAL A 170 -11.30 -15.38 -15.38
N TRP A 171 -11.37 -14.69 -16.51
CA TRP A 171 -12.50 -14.80 -17.43
C TRP A 171 -12.62 -16.18 -18.07
N ALA A 172 -11.51 -16.76 -18.51
CA ALA A 172 -11.49 -18.12 -19.06
C ALA A 172 -11.97 -19.14 -18.02
N ALA A 173 -11.50 -19.03 -16.78
CA ALA A 173 -11.92 -19.87 -15.66
C ALA A 173 -13.41 -19.71 -15.36
N ALA A 174 -13.93 -18.48 -15.30
CA ALA A 174 -15.35 -18.23 -15.07
C ALA A 174 -16.23 -18.84 -16.17
N ILE A 175 -15.82 -18.73 -17.45
CA ILE A 175 -16.53 -19.36 -18.57
C ILE A 175 -16.47 -20.88 -18.48
N ALA A 176 -15.32 -21.46 -18.13
CA ALA A 176 -15.16 -22.90 -17.96
C ALA A 176 -16.04 -23.44 -16.84
N LEU A 177 -16.04 -22.78 -15.67
CA LEU A 177 -16.88 -23.13 -14.53
C LEU A 177 -18.38 -23.03 -14.87
N PHE A 178 -18.80 -21.97 -15.58
CA PHE A 178 -20.19 -21.85 -16.02
C PHE A 178 -20.61 -22.97 -16.97
N ARG A 179 -19.73 -23.36 -17.90
CA ARG A 179 -19.98 -24.50 -18.81
C ARG A 179 -20.07 -25.82 -18.05
N LEU A 180 -19.21 -26.02 -17.05
CA LEU A 180 -19.24 -27.21 -16.20
C LEU A 180 -20.55 -27.28 -15.41
N TYR A 181 -20.94 -26.18 -14.75
CA TYR A 181 -22.20 -26.07 -14.03
C TYR A 181 -23.40 -26.42 -14.91
N ARG A 182 -23.45 -25.91 -16.15
CA ARG A 182 -24.52 -26.23 -17.10
C ARG A 182 -24.56 -27.67 -17.59
N LYS A 183 -23.45 -28.42 -17.48
CA LYS A 183 -23.40 -29.85 -17.84
C LYS A 183 -23.76 -30.75 -16.66
N ALA A 184 -23.56 -30.27 -15.43
CA ALA A 184 -23.87 -31.00 -14.21
C ALA A 184 -25.37 -30.90 -13.82
N LEU A 185 -26.07 -29.92 -14.41
CA LEU A 185 -27.51 -29.71 -14.34
C LEU A 185 -28.21 -30.47 -15.47
#